data_AF-F7SAN6-F1
#
_entry.id   AF-F7SAN6-F1
#
_cell.length_a   1.000
_cell.length_b   1.000
_cell.length_c   1.000
_cell.angle_alpha   90.00
_cell.angle_beta   90.00
_cell.angle_gamma   90.00
#
_symmetry.space_group_name_H-M   'P 1'
#
loop_
_entity.id
_entity.type
_entity.pdbx_description
1 polymer ?
#
loop_
_entity_poly.entity_id
_entity_poly.type
_entity_poly.pdbx_seq_one_letter_code
_entity_poly.pdbx_strand_id
1 'polypeptide(L)' 'MQARISRKLHDRIEGLPKGIRDTAWKAQLRLCARYRRLVAAGKKTVVVTTAIAREMIGFIWAIARQVEPQLA' A
#
# COMPACT_ATOMS: atom_id res chain seq x y z
N MET A 1 -7.14 -0.04 -15.11
CA MET A 1 -7.83 -1.05 -14.28
C MET A 1 -7.97 -0.45 -12.87
N GLN A 2 -9.17 0.04 -12.51
CA GLN A 2 -9.45 0.61 -11.19
C GLN A 2 -9.31 -0.51 -10.15
N ALA A 3 -8.55 -0.31 -9.07
CA ALA A 3 -8.53 -1.30 -8.00
C ALA A 3 -9.92 -1.33 -7.34
N ARG A 4 -10.53 -2.52 -7.24
CA ARG A 4 -11.83 -2.69 -6.56
C ARG A 4 -11.57 -2.89 -5.08
N ILE A 5 -12.14 -2.04 -4.23
CA ILE A 5 -12.13 -2.23 -2.77
C ILE A 5 -13.38 -3.03 -2.41
N SER A 6 -13.23 -4.13 -1.68
CA SER A 6 -14.37 -4.88 -1.17
C SER A 6 -15.12 -4.03 -0.13
N ARG A 7 -16.45 -4.20 -0.03
CA ARG A 7 -17.27 -3.44 0.94
C ARG A 7 -16.72 -3.54 2.37
N LYS A 8 -16.39 -4.75 2.81
CA LYS A 8 -15.76 -5.00 4.12
C LYS A 8 -14.47 -4.18 4.35
N LEU A 9 -13.63 -4.04 3.31
CA LEU A 9 -12.41 -3.25 3.43
C LEU A 9 -12.70 -1.76 3.43
N HIS A 10 -13.68 -1.32 2.64
CA HIS A 10 -14.15 0.06 2.62
C HIS A 10 -14.66 0.50 3.99
N ASP A 11 -15.57 -0.27 4.59
CA ASP A 11 -16.18 0.02 5.88
C ASP A 11 -15.11 0.10 6.99
N ARG A 12 -14.08 -0.77 6.93
CA ARG A 12 -12.95 -0.75 7.87
C ARG A 12 -12.12 0.53 7.80
N ILE A 13 -11.93 1.10 6.60
CA ILE A 13 -11.06 2.26 6.43
C ILE A 13 -11.82 3.59 6.45
N GLU A 14 -13.16 3.57 6.40
CA GLU A 14 -14.00 4.76 6.27
C GLU A 14 -13.74 5.79 7.38
N GLY A 15 -13.59 5.33 8.62
CA GLY A 15 -13.31 6.18 9.78
C GLY A 15 -11.88 6.72 9.89
N LEU A 16 -10.98 6.35 8.97
CA LEU A 16 -9.59 6.83 9.00
C LEU A 16 -9.46 8.23 8.36
N PRO A 17 -8.56 9.08 8.88
CA PRO A 17 -8.20 10.35 8.26
C PRO A 17 -7.91 10.22 6.76
N LYS A 18 -8.35 11.21 5.99
CA LYS A 18 -8.18 11.21 4.52
C LYS A 18 -6.73 11.02 4.08
N GLY A 19 -5.76 11.64 4.76
CA GLY A 19 -4.33 11.48 4.44
C GLY A 19 -3.84 10.02 4.54
N ILE A 20 -4.32 9.27 5.53
CA ILE A 20 -4.01 7.84 5.68
C ILE A 20 -4.62 7.04 4.53
N ARG A 21 -5.90 7.28 4.21
CA ARG A 21 -6.59 6.60 3.10
C ARG A 21 -5.91 6.86 1.75
N ASP A 22 -5.53 8.10 1.49
CA ASP A 22 -4.84 8.49 0.25
C ASP A 22 -3.46 7.84 0.14
N THR A 23 -2.71 7.80 1.25
CA THR A 23 -1.40 7.14 1.31
C THR A 23 -1.53 5.63 1.06
N ALA A 24 -2.51 4.98 1.70
CA ALA A 24 -2.79 3.56 1.50
C ALA A 24 -3.22 3.27 0.05
N TRP A 25 -4.03 4.14 -0.55
CA TRP A 25 -4.45 4.01 -1.95
C TRP A 25 -3.27 4.14 -2.93
N LYS A 26 -2.40 5.14 -2.72
CA LYS A 26 -1.17 5.32 -3.49
C LYS A 26 -0.27 4.10 -3.38
N ALA A 27 -0.14 3.52 -2.18
CA ALA A 27 0.60 2.28 -1.94
C ALA A 27 0.03 1.15 -2.79
N GLN A 28 -1.29 0.90 -2.71
CA GLN A 28 -1.95 -0.18 -3.42
C GLN A 28 -1.70 -0.10 -4.94
N LEU A 29 -1.93 1.07 -5.54
CA LEU A 29 -1.74 1.26 -6.98
C LEU A 29 -0.30 0.98 -7.40
N ARG A 30 0.68 1.49 -6.65
CA ARG A 30 2.10 1.33 -6.94
C ARG A 30 2.56 -0.12 -6.77
N LEU A 31 2.22 -0.76 -5.65
CA LEU A 31 2.63 -2.12 -5.34
C LEU A 31 2.03 -3.11 -6.35
N CYS A 32 0.74 -2.97 -6.70
CA CYS A 32 0.13 -3.81 -7.72
C CYS A 32 0.75 -3.60 -9.11
N ALA A 33 1.05 -2.37 -9.50
CA ALA A 33 1.71 -2.08 -10.78
C ALA A 33 3.13 -2.68 -10.82
N ARG A 34 3.91 -2.52 -9.74
CA ARG A 34 5.26 -3.07 -9.64
C ARG A 34 5.25 -4.59 -9.64
N TYR A 35 4.31 -5.21 -8.93
CA TYR A 35 4.15 -6.66 -8.93
C TYR A 35 3.94 -7.18 -10.35
N ARG A 36 2.96 -6.63 -11.07
CA ARG A 36 2.67 -7.01 -12.46
C ARG A 36 3.89 -6.82 -13.37
N ARG A 37 4.61 -5.71 -13.23
CA ARG A 37 5.83 -5.43 -14.01
C ARG A 37 6.93 -6.46 -13.77
N LEU A 38 7.17 -6.82 -12.51
CA LEU A 38 8.23 -7.77 -12.16
C LEU A 38 7.87 -9.21 -12.55
N VAL A 39 6.61 -9.61 -12.41
CA VAL A 39 6.13 -10.91 -12.89
C VAL A 39 6.21 -10.98 -14.41
N ALA A 40 5.78 -9.94 -15.13
CA ALA A 40 5.90 -9.89 -16.59
C ALA A 40 7.35 -9.93 -17.08
N ALA A 41 8.31 -9.48 -16.26
CA ALA A 41 9.75 -9.59 -16.53
C ALA A 41 10.33 -10.98 -16.19
N GLY A 42 9.51 -11.98 -15.87
CA GLY A 42 9.93 -13.36 -15.62
C GLY A 42 10.66 -13.59 -14.29
N LYS A 43 10.56 -12.65 -13.32
CA LYS A 43 11.22 -12.80 -12.02
C LYS A 43 10.53 -13.89 -11.19
N LYS A 44 11.32 -14.69 -10.46
CA LYS A 44 10.79 -15.67 -9.50
C LYS A 44 9.84 -15.01 -8.51
N THR A 45 8.70 -15.63 -8.25
CA THR A 45 7.65 -15.08 -7.36
C THR A 45 8.20 -14.65 -6.00
N VAL A 46 9.10 -15.43 -5.40
CA VAL A 46 9.73 -15.07 -4.11
C VAL A 46 10.45 -13.73 -4.20
N VAL A 47 11.22 -13.48 -5.27
CA VAL A 47 11.94 -12.21 -5.48
C VAL A 47 10.95 -11.05 -5.64
N VAL A 48 9.87 -11.27 -6.40
CA VAL A 48 8.83 -10.25 -6.58
C VAL A 48 8.18 -9.92 -5.24
N THR A 49 7.73 -10.93 -4.50
CA THR A 49 7.08 -10.77 -3.18
C THR A 49 7.99 -10.04 -2.20
N THR A 50 9.28 -10.40 -2.12
CA THR A 50 10.20 -9.69 -1.23
C THR A 50 10.42 -8.24 -1.65
N ALA A 51 10.51 -7.95 -2.95
CA ALA A 51 10.64 -6.57 -3.43
C ALA A 51 9.41 -5.72 -3.08
N ILE A 52 8.20 -6.29 -3.23
CA ILE A 52 6.94 -5.63 -2.86
C ILE A 52 6.85 -5.41 -1.34
N ALA A 53 7.20 -6.41 -0.53
CA ALA A 53 7.18 -6.29 0.93
C ALA A 53 8.12 -5.18 1.42
N ARG A 54 9.34 -5.07 0.85
CA ARG A 54 10.28 -4.00 1.20
C ARG A 54 9.74 -2.61 0.90
N GLU A 55 9.07 -2.45 -0.24
CA GLU A 55 8.45 -1.18 -0.59
C GLU A 55 7.22 -0.86 0.28
N MET A 56 6.44 -1.88 0.64
CA MET A 56 5.28 -1.74 1.52
C MET A 56 5.66 -1.17 2.91
N ILE A 57 6.82 -1.55 3.44
CA ILE A 57 7.32 -1.02 4.72
C ILE A 57 7.46 0.51 4.69
N GLY A 58 7.90 1.08 3.56
CA GLY A 58 8.00 2.52 3.41
C GLY A 58 6.65 3.23 3.48
N PHE A 59 5.59 2.62 2.94
CA PHE A 59 4.24 3.16 3.06
C PHE A 59 3.66 3.02 4.47
N ILE A 60 3.94 1.91 5.16
CA ILE A 60 3.57 1.73 6.57
C ILE A 60 4.22 2.83 7.42
N TRP A 61 5.52 3.08 7.21
CA TRP A 61 6.24 4.15 7.90
C TRP A 61 5.65 5.54 7.60
N ALA A 62 5.34 5.84 6.33
CA ALA A 62 4.74 7.12 5.95
C ALA A 62 3.35 7.35 6.58
N ILE A 63 2.57 6.28 6.79
CA ILE A 63 1.31 6.35 7.53
C ILE A 63 1.58 6.54 9.03
N ALA A 64 2.50 5.77 9.61
CA ALA A 64 2.87 5.90 11.02
C ALA A 64 3.29 7.34 11.35
N ARG A 65 4.07 7.99 10.48
CA ARG A 65 4.48 9.40 10.61
C ARG A 65 3.33 10.40 10.66
N GLN A 66 2.18 10.09 10.05
CA GLN A 66 0.98 10.94 10.06
C GLN A 66 0.09 10.72 11.29
N VAL A 67 0.22 9.55 11.93
CA VAL A 67 -0.57 9.16 13.11
C VAL A 67 0.18 9.47 14.40
N GLU A 68 1.51 9.55 14.34
CA GLU A 68 2.32 9.91 15.48
C GLU A 68 1.89 11.29 15.99
N PRO A 69 1.47 11.40 17.26
CA PRO A 69 1.18 12.69 17.86
C PRO A 69 2.45 13.55 17.74
N GLN A 70 2.32 14.83 17.35
CA GLN A 70 3.35 15.79 17.72
C GLN A 70 3.49 15.68 19.24
N LEU A 71 4.58 15.08 19.73
CA LEU A 71 4.98 15.29 21.12
C LEU A 71 5.10 16.80 21.27
N ALA A 72 4.16 17.39 22.00
CA ALA A 72 4.24 18.75 22.52
C ALA A 72 5.16 18.75 23.74
#